data_AF-A0A0F9Q0C0-F1
#
_entry.id   AF-A0A0F9Q0C0-F1
#
_cell.length_a   1.000
_cell.length_b   1.000
_cell.length_c   1.000
_cell.angle_alpha   90.00
_cell.angle_beta   90.00
_cell.angle_gamma   90.00
#
_symmetry.space_group_name_H-M   'P 1'
#
loop_
_entity.id
_entity.type
_entity.pdbx_description
1 polymer ?
#
loop_
_entity_poly.entity_id
_entity_poly.type
_entity_poly.pdbx_seq_one_letter_code
_entity_poly.pdbx_strand_id
1 'polypeptide(L)'
;MRLRDIFSVMRSSVVSDGIGGFSETLVVGRSDVAGYLRQLTGEELVIFAQKNKRTTHKLYCSDISITISDVVQIRQYGDPSRTEYEIESIDQRRNLGSGHKRLMHIELYRED
;
A
#
# COMPACT_ATOMS: atom_id res chain seq x y z
N MET A 1 -6.38 -15.21 -17.75
CA MET A 1 -6.55 -14.80 -16.33
C MET A 1 -5.26 -14.09 -15.91
N ARG A 2 -5.26 -12.78 -15.59
CA ARG A 2 -4.05 -12.13 -15.03
C ARG A 2 -4.01 -12.42 -13.53
N LEU A 3 -2.87 -12.91 -13.07
CA LEU A 3 -2.63 -13.30 -11.67
C LEU A 3 -2.69 -12.04 -10.79
N ARG A 4 -3.34 -12.13 -9.63
CA ARG A 4 -3.51 -11.01 -8.69
C ARG A 4 -2.43 -11.10 -7.62
N ASP A 5 -1.84 -9.96 -7.27
CA ASP A 5 -0.97 -9.86 -6.10
C ASP A 5 -1.85 -9.85 -4.84
N ILE A 6 -1.29 -10.32 -3.74
CA ILE A 6 -1.97 -10.31 -2.44
C ILE A 6 -1.20 -9.41 -1.51
N PHE A 7 -1.88 -8.47 -0.86
CA PHE A 7 -1.24 -7.58 0.09
C PHE A 7 -1.98 -7.52 1.42
N SER A 8 -1.23 -7.11 2.43
CA SER A 8 -1.71 -6.82 3.78
C SER A 8 -1.40 -5.37 4.11
N VAL A 9 -2.30 -4.75 4.88
CA VAL A 9 -2.11 -3.42 5.46
C VAL A 9 -1.61 -3.62 6.88
N MET A 10 -0.41 -3.13 7.14
CA MET A 10 0.24 -3.10 8.44
C MET A 10 0.01 -1.73 9.07
N ARG A 11 -0.37 -1.70 10.34
CA ARG A 11 -0.59 -0.46 11.09
C ARG A 11 0.38 -0.37 12.24
N SER A 12 0.89 0.82 12.50
CA SER A 12 1.61 1.08 13.74
C SER A 12 0.66 0.93 14.94
N SER A 13 1.13 0.23 15.96
CA SER A 13 0.48 0.07 17.25
C SER A 13 1.51 0.30 18.34
N VAL A 14 1.15 1.12 19.33
CA VAL A 14 1.97 1.32 20.52
C VAL A 14 1.55 0.29 21.56
N VAL A 15 2.49 -0.57 21.95
CA VAL A 15 2.29 -1.59 22.98
C VAL A 15 3.04 -1.13 24.23
N SER A 16 2.36 -1.14 25.38
CA SER A 16 3.02 -0.94 26.66
C SER A 16 3.70 -2.24 27.08
N ASP A 17 4.93 -2.14 27.56
CA ASP A 17 5.70 -3.27 28.11
C ASP A 17 5.29 -3.65 29.55
N GLY A 18 4.33 -2.92 30.14
CA GLY A 18 3.83 -3.16 31.50
C GLY A 18 4.73 -2.63 32.63
N ILE A 19 5.91 -2.08 32.32
CA ILE A 19 6.83 -1.46 33.29
C ILE A 19 7.05 0.04 33.05
N GLY A 20 6.20 0.66 32.23
CA GLY A 20 6.21 2.09 31.93
C GLY A 20 6.92 2.47 30.63
N GLY A 21 7.42 1.48 29.88
CA GLY A 21 7.91 1.67 28.52
C GLY A 21 6.81 1.48 27.48
N PHE A 22 7.05 2.09 26.32
CA PHE A 22 6.20 1.98 25.14
C PHE A 22 7.09 1.59 23.97
N SER A 23 6.67 0.58 23.21
CA SER A 23 7.30 0.20 21.95
C SER A 23 6.28 0.31 20.82
N GLU A 24 6.75 0.80 19.69
CA GLU A 24 5.96 0.85 18.46
C GLU A 24 6.18 -0.44 17.68
N THR A 25 5.09 -1.10 17.28
CA THR A 25 5.13 -2.34 16.51
C THR A 25 4.13 -2.31 15.37
N LEU A 26 4.46 -2.96 14.26
CA LEU A 26 3.54 -3.11 13.13
C LEU A 26 2.64 -4.32 13.34
N VAL A 27 1.34 -4.09 13.40
CA VAL A 27 0.31 -5.14 13.49
C VAL A 27 -0.48 -5.23 12.20
N VAL A 28 -0.98 -6.42 11.86
CA VAL A 28 -1.82 -6.60 10.68
C VAL A 28 -3.18 -5.96 10.92
N GLY A 29 -3.46 -4.85 10.23
CA GLY A 29 -4.77 -4.21 10.24
C GLY A 29 -5.76 -4.87 9.28
N ARG A 30 -5.28 -5.36 8.14
CA ARG A 30 -6.07 -6.10 7.14
C ARG A 30 -5.17 -7.03 6.33
N SER A 31 -5.60 -8.26 6.06
CA SER A 31 -4.84 -9.23 5.26
C SER A 31 -5.56 -9.65 3.99
N ASP A 32 -4.81 -10.30 3.11
CA ASP A 32 -5.30 -11.05 1.96
C ASP A 32 -6.13 -10.24 0.95
N VAL A 33 -5.79 -8.97 0.78
CA VAL A 33 -6.44 -8.09 -0.19
C VAL A 33 -5.82 -8.35 -1.55
N ALA A 34 -6.67 -8.67 -2.53
CA ALA A 34 -6.22 -8.81 -3.90
C ALA A 34 -5.99 -7.44 -4.55
N GLY A 35 -4.84 -7.27 -5.18
CA GLY A 35 -4.46 -6.05 -5.87
C GLY A 35 -3.63 -6.32 -7.12
N TYR A 36 -3.25 -5.24 -7.78
CA TYR A 36 -2.29 -5.24 -8.87
C TYR A 36 -1.21 -4.20 -8.58
N LEU A 37 0.02 -4.67 -8.38
CA LEU A 37 1.18 -3.81 -8.19
C LEU A 37 1.82 -3.52 -9.54
N ARG A 38 2.19 -2.26 -9.78
CA ARG A 38 2.95 -1.83 -10.95
C ARG A 38 4.07 -0.88 -10.53
N GLN A 39 5.29 -1.18 -10.95
CA GLN A 39 6.41 -0.25 -10.87
C GLN A 39 6.24 0.89 -11.89
N LEU A 40 6.61 2.10 -11.49
CA LEU A 40 6.61 3.25 -12.39
C LEU A 40 7.72 3.15 -13.43
N THR A 41 7.46 3.67 -14.64
CA THR A 41 8.48 3.79 -15.68
C THR A 41 9.42 4.97 -15.40
N GLY A 42 10.57 5.04 -16.09
CA GLY A 42 11.51 6.15 -15.95
C GLY A 42 10.88 7.54 -16.18
N GLU A 43 10.01 7.66 -17.19
CA GLU A 43 9.26 8.91 -17.44
C GLU A 43 8.32 9.27 -16.29
N GLU A 44 7.61 8.28 -15.73
CA GLU A 44 6.73 8.50 -14.59
C GLU A 44 7.52 8.90 -13.35
N LEU A 45 8.65 8.24 -13.07
CA LEU A 45 9.52 8.59 -11.94
C LEU A 45 9.98 10.06 -12.01
N VAL A 46 10.35 10.55 -13.21
CA VAL A 46 10.72 11.96 -13.43
C VAL A 46 9.54 12.89 -13.15
N ILE A 47 8.34 12.57 -13.63
CA ILE A 47 7.12 13.37 -13.38
C ILE A 47 6.79 13.42 -11.89
N PHE A 48 6.96 12.32 -11.17
CA PHE A 48 6.71 12.26 -9.73
C PHE A 48 7.78 13.01 -8.92
N ALA A 49 9.06 12.89 -9.30
CA ALA A 49 10.15 13.65 -8.71
C ALA A 49 9.95 15.17 -8.88
N GLN A 50 9.49 15.62 -10.04
CA GLN A 50 9.14 17.04 -10.27
C GLN A 50 8.00 17.53 -9.36
N LYS A 51 7.16 16.62 -8.87
CA LYS A 51 6.09 16.91 -7.90
C LYS A 51 6.56 16.75 -6.46
N ASN A 52 7.86 16.60 -6.20
CA ASN A 52 8.45 16.28 -4.90
C ASN A 52 7.85 15.02 -4.25
N LYS A 53 7.45 14.04 -5.07
CA LYS A 53 6.96 12.74 -4.58
C LYS A 53 8.03 11.68 -4.80
N ARG A 54 8.17 10.76 -3.85
CA ARG A 54 9.13 9.64 -3.92
C ARG A 54 8.53 8.37 -4.49
N THR A 55 7.28 8.42 -4.95
CA THR A 55 6.54 7.25 -5.45
C THR A 55 7.35 6.45 -6.47
N THR A 56 7.54 5.15 -6.20
CA THR A 56 8.19 4.21 -7.11
C THR A 56 7.19 3.20 -7.68
N HIS A 57 6.06 2.99 -7.01
CA HIS A 57 5.06 2.00 -7.36
C HIS A 57 3.64 2.53 -7.25
N LYS A 58 2.72 1.92 -7.99
CA LYS A 58 1.27 2.11 -7.86
C LYS A 58 0.60 0.79 -7.57
N LEU A 59 -0.24 0.76 -6.54
CA LEU A 59 -1.10 -0.35 -6.18
C LEU A 59 -2.55 -0.01 -6.51
N TYR A 60 -3.19 -0.91 -7.24
CA TYR A 60 -4.60 -0.83 -7.60
C TYR A 60 -5.37 -1.91 -6.85
N CYS A 61 -6.39 -1.54 -6.09
CA CYS A 61 -7.17 -2.49 -5.30
C CYS A 61 -8.62 -2.05 -5.12
N SER A 62 -9.46 -2.95 -4.63
CA SER A 62 -10.81 -2.58 -4.18
C SER A 62 -10.72 -1.64 -2.97
N ASP A 63 -11.74 -0.82 -2.78
CA ASP A 63 -11.85 0.08 -1.63
C ASP A 63 -11.61 -0.63 -0.28
N ILE A 64 -10.64 -0.14 0.49
CA ILE A 64 -10.23 -0.64 1.80
C ILE A 64 -9.95 0.52 2.75
N SER A 65 -10.13 0.31 4.05
CA SER A 65 -9.72 1.27 5.07
C SER A 65 -8.19 1.23 5.22
N ILE A 66 -7.53 2.29 4.74
CA ILE A 66 -6.09 2.47 4.77
C ILE A 66 -5.75 3.95 4.93
N THR A 67 -4.66 4.26 5.61
CA THR A 67 -4.17 5.62 5.87
C THR A 67 -2.72 5.78 5.42
N ILE A 68 -2.23 7.01 5.25
CA ILE A 68 -0.83 7.25 4.82
C ILE A 68 0.21 6.80 5.84
N SER A 69 -0.18 6.63 7.11
CA SER A 69 0.69 6.14 8.19
C SER A 69 0.74 4.61 8.24
N ASP A 70 -0.07 3.93 7.44
CA ASP A 70 -0.01 2.48 7.30
C ASP A 70 1.15 2.08 6.37
N VAL A 71 1.60 0.84 6.51
CA VAL A 71 2.60 0.21 5.62
C VAL A 71 1.89 -0.88 4.83
N VAL A 72 2.20 -0.99 3.53
CA VAL A 72 1.65 -2.07 2.70
C VAL A 72 2.70 -3.16 2.56
N GLN A 73 2.35 -4.37 3.00
CA GLN A 73 3.17 -5.56 2.81
C GLN A 73 2.59 -6.38 1.65
N ILE A 74 3.30 -6.46 0.53
CA ILE A 74 2.86 -7.14 -0.69
C ILE A 74 3.57 -8.48 -0.83
N ARG A 75 2.79 -9.52 -1.16
CA ARG A 75 3.27 -10.82 -1.62
C ARG A 75 2.85 -10.97 -3.08
N GLN A 76 3.83 -10.87 -3.98
CA GLN A 76 3.57 -11.02 -5.40
C GLN A 76 3.25 -12.47 -5.75
N TYR A 77 2.42 -12.67 -6.77
CA TYR A 77 2.10 -14.03 -7.17
C TYR A 77 3.35 -14.77 -7.65
N GLY A 78 3.61 -15.96 -7.09
CA GLY A 78 4.78 -16.77 -7.41
C GLY A 78 6.04 -16.44 -6.60
N ASP A 79 6.01 -15.39 -5.77
CA ASP A 79 7.07 -15.04 -4.84
C ASP A 79 6.56 -15.18 -3.39
N PRO A 80 7.14 -16.07 -2.56
CA PRO A 80 6.78 -16.15 -1.15
C PRO A 80 7.31 -14.96 -0.32
N SER A 81 8.24 -14.17 -0.87
CA SER A 81 8.79 -13.00 -0.21
C SER A 81 7.71 -11.95 0.02
N ARG A 82 7.85 -11.23 1.14
CA ARG A 82 6.98 -10.13 1.52
C ARG A 82 7.79 -8.86 1.45
N THR A 83 7.32 -7.91 0.66
CA THR A 83 7.98 -6.63 0.47
C THR A 83 7.13 -5.53 1.06
N GLU A 84 7.76 -4.68 1.86
CA GLU A 84 7.10 -3.57 2.54
C GLU A 84 7.26 -2.28 1.75
N TYR A 85 6.19 -1.49 1.73
CA TYR A 85 6.10 -0.23 1.03
C TYR A 85 5.46 0.82 1.92
N GLU A 86 6.06 2.01 1.94
CA GLU A 86 5.46 3.21 2.53
C GLU A 86 4.39 3.79 1.60
N ILE A 87 3.38 4.43 2.18
CA ILE A 87 2.29 5.05 1.42
C ILE A 87 2.56 6.54 1.27
N GLU A 88 2.85 6.97 0.05
CA GLU A 88 3.08 8.38 -0.27
C GLU A 88 1.76 9.12 -0.50
N SER A 89 0.78 8.47 -1.13
CA SER A 89 -0.57 9.04 -1.26
C SER A 89 -1.64 8.00 -1.57
N ILE A 90 -2.89 8.37 -1.30
CA ILE A 90 -4.07 7.53 -1.55
C ILE A 90 -5.07 8.35 -2.36
N ASP A 91 -5.33 7.94 -3.61
CA ASP A 91 -6.41 8.47 -4.44
C ASP A 91 -7.62 7.53 -4.37
N GLN A 92 -8.60 7.93 -3.55
CA GLN A 92 -9.90 7.27 -3.44
C GLN A 92 -10.89 7.93 -4.40
N ARG A 93 -10.87 7.53 -5.67
CA ARG A 93 -11.84 8.05 -6.63
C ARG A 93 -13.25 7.59 -6.26
N ARG A 94 -14.09 8.53 -5.81
CA ARG A 94 -15.48 8.26 -5.47
C ARG A 94 -16.33 8.16 -6.75
N ASN A 95 -16.93 6.99 -6.95
CA ASN A 95 -18.02 6.63 -7.87
C ASN A 95 -17.65 6.37 -9.35
N LEU A 96 -17.79 5.09 -9.76
CA LEU A 96 -17.92 4.66 -11.16
C LEU A 96 -19.40 4.48 -11.58
N GLY A 97 -20.35 5.14 -10.89
CA GLY A 97 -21.78 4.92 -11.12
C GLY A 97 -22.35 3.66 -10.45
N SER A 98 -23.68 3.55 -10.43
CA SER A 98 -24.47 2.61 -9.64
C SER A 98 -24.06 1.14 -9.84
N GLY A 99 -23.42 0.54 -8.82
CA GLY A 99 -23.18 -0.89 -8.73
C GLY A 99 -21.75 -1.37 -9.00
N HIS A 100 -20.85 -0.48 -9.43
CA HIS A 100 -19.46 -0.86 -9.66
C HIS A 100 -18.59 -0.67 -8.41
N LYS A 101 -17.77 -1.69 -8.09
CA LYS A 101 -16.80 -1.64 -6.99
C LYS A 101 -15.84 -0.45 -7.21
N ARG A 102 -15.65 0.35 -6.16
CA ARG A 102 -14.72 1.47 -6.17
C ARG A 102 -13.28 0.94 -6.29
N LEU A 103 -12.55 1.51 -7.24
CA LEU A 103 -11.12 1.26 -7.41
C LEU A 103 -10.36 2.32 -6.62
N MET A 104 -9.43 1.89 -5.77
CA MET A 104 -8.51 2.75 -5.04
C MET A 104 -7.14 2.68 -5.70
N HIS A 105 -6.49 3.84 -5.85
CA HIS A 105 -5.10 3.94 -6.31
C HIS A 105 -4.24 4.38 -5.14
N ILE A 106 -3.20 3.60 -4.83
CA ILE A 106 -2.27 3.87 -3.73
C ILE A 106 -0.89 4.07 -4.35
N GLU A 107 -0.29 5.22 -4.08
CA GLU A 107 1.07 5.56 -4.47
C GLU A 107 2.03 5.10 -3.38
N LEU A 108 2.98 4.24 -3.76
CA LEU A 108 3.85 3.52 -2.85
C LEU A 108 5.32 3.92 -3.06
N TYR A 109 6.08 3.94 -1.98
CA TYR A 109 7.52 4.14 -1.97
C TYR A 109 8.23 2.97 -1.30
N ARG A 110 9.45 2.71 -1.77
CA ARG A 110 10.39 1.76 -1.20
C ARG A 110 11.80 2.25 -1.49
N GLU A 111 12.66 2.23 -0.47
CA GLU A 111 14.12 2.29 -0.63
C GLU A 111 14.59 0.88 -0.99
N ASP A 112 15.09 0.68 -2.22
CA ASP A 112 15.74 -0.58 -2.64
C ASP A 112 17.18 -0.66 -2.11
#